data_AF-A0A3B3QGE1-F1
#
_entry.id   AF-A0A3B3QGE1-F1
#
_cell.length_a   1.000
_cell.length_b   1.000
_cell.length_c   1.000
_cell.angle_alpha   90.00
_cell.angle_beta   90.00
_cell.angle_gamma   90.00
#
_symmetry.space_group_name_H-M   'P 1'
#
loop_
_entity.id
_entity.type
_entity.pdbx_description
1 polymer ?
#
loop_
_entity_poly.entity_id
_entity_poly.type
_entity_poly.pdbx_seq_one_letter_code
_entity_poly.pdbx_strand_id
1 'polypeptide(L)'
;MFLTLALFRKGIPGKQWIGKYRRPRHVTWQMKRNMIARLEHRHAAERRLQNWLNFKEATAGKLPEHRFIAEHLGHLNTTKKWSNQ
;
A
#
# COMPACT_ATOMS: atom_id res chain seq x y z
N MET A 1 37.54 40.39 35.10
CA MET A 1 37.71 39.48 33.95
C MET A 1 36.37 38.86 33.54
N PHE A 2 35.47 39.67 32.98
CA PHE A 2 34.11 39.25 32.63
C PHE A 2 34.00 38.59 31.25
N LEU A 3 35.02 38.77 30.39
CA LEU A 3 35.04 38.19 29.04
C LEU A 3 35.17 36.66 29.04
N THR A 4 35.87 36.06 30.01
CA THR A 4 36.09 34.61 30.07
C THR A 4 34.83 33.85 30.47
N LEU A 5 34.06 34.38 31.43
CA LEU A 5 32.76 33.82 31.84
C LEU A 5 31.66 33.97 30.77
N ALA A 6 31.74 35.01 29.93
CA ALA A 6 30.81 35.20 28.82
C ALA A 6 31.05 34.21 27.67
N LEU A 7 32.31 33.81 27.42
CA LEU A 7 32.69 32.83 26.41
C LEU A 7 32.38 31.38 26.82
N PHE A 8 32.42 31.06 28.13
CA PHE A 8 32.05 29.75 28.69
C PHE A 8 30.54 29.58 28.93
N ARG A 9 29.68 30.13 28.07
CA ARG A 9 28.22 29.89 28.17
C ARG A 9 27.87 28.46 27.73
N LYS A 10 27.71 27.59 28.73
CA LYS A 10 26.92 26.33 28.70
C LYS A 10 27.42 25.22 27.75
N GLY A 11 28.73 24.93 27.76
CA GLY A 11 29.23 23.66 27.22
C GLY A 11 28.87 22.49 28.15
N ILE A 12 28.24 21.43 27.63
CA ILE A 12 28.08 20.17 28.37
C ILE A 12 29.47 19.52 28.49
N PRO A 13 30.04 19.34 29.69
CA PRO A 13 31.38 18.78 29.83
C PRO A 13 31.38 17.28 29.48
N GLY A 14 32.41 16.82 28.74
CA GLY A 14 32.61 15.40 28.41
C GLY A 14 31.88 14.88 27.16
N LYS A 15 31.74 13.54 27.04
CA LYS A 15 31.07 12.90 25.90
C LYS A 15 29.57 13.19 25.93
N GLN A 16 29.13 14.13 25.09
CA GLN A 16 27.80 14.76 25.06
C GLN A 16 26.58 13.81 25.03
N TRP A 17 26.77 12.55 24.64
CA TRP A 17 25.70 11.56 24.44
C TRP A 17 25.80 10.34 25.38
N ILE A 18 26.73 10.33 26.34
CA ILE A 18 27.03 9.19 27.22
C ILE A 18 27.17 9.68 28.67
N GLY A 19 26.86 8.84 29.66
CA GLY A 19 26.96 9.18 31.09
C GLY A 19 25.66 9.70 31.73
N LYS A 20 25.75 10.27 32.94
CA LYS A 20 24.62 10.71 33.78
C LYS A 20 23.94 12.00 33.28
N TYR A 21 24.71 12.95 32.75
CA TYR A 21 24.18 14.22 32.24
C TYR A 21 24.42 14.31 30.73
N ARG A 22 23.38 14.03 29.94
CA ARG A 22 23.42 14.01 28.46
C ARG A 22 22.65 15.20 27.87
N ARG A 23 22.96 15.57 26.63
CA ARG A 23 22.20 16.59 25.90
C ARG A 23 20.80 16.08 25.53
N PRO A 24 19.72 16.83 25.80
CA PRO A 24 18.40 16.49 25.28
C PRO A 24 18.39 16.62 23.75
N ARG A 25 17.82 15.62 23.06
CA ARG A 25 17.59 15.66 21.61
C ARG A 25 16.09 15.81 21.35
N HIS A 26 15.69 16.89 20.69
CA HIS A 26 14.30 17.10 20.32
C HIS A 26 13.90 16.18 19.17
N VAL A 27 12.71 15.61 19.25
CA VAL A 27 12.13 14.79 18.18
C VAL A 27 11.51 15.74 17.15
N THR A 28 12.11 15.79 15.96
CA THR A 28 11.56 16.59 14.87
C THR A 28 10.36 15.88 14.24
N TRP A 29 9.53 16.64 13.54
CA TRP A 29 8.39 16.09 12.79
C TRP A 29 8.84 15.06 11.72
N GLN A 30 9.98 15.30 11.07
CA GLN A 30 10.55 14.39 10.08
C GLN A 30 10.90 13.02 10.69
N MET A 31 11.44 12.98 11.91
CA MET A 31 11.73 11.72 12.61
C MET A 31 10.45 10.94 12.89
N LYS A 32 9.37 11.61 13.32
CA LYS A 32 8.06 10.97 13.54
C LYS A 32 7.47 10.43 12.25
N ARG A 33 7.47 11.24 11.18
CA ARG A 33 6.99 10.82 9.86
C ARG A 33 7.73 9.60 9.33
N ASN A 34 9.06 9.59 9.44
CA ASN A 34 9.87 8.46 8.98
C ASN A 34 9.63 7.19 9.80
N MET A 35 9.39 7.31 11.11
CA MET A 35 9.01 6.19 11.95
C MET A 35 7.67 5.59 11.52
N ILE A 36 6.65 6.43 11.32
CA ILE A 36 5.32 6.01 10.87
C ILE A 36 5.43 5.34 9.50
N ALA A 37 6.11 5.96 8.54
CA ALA A 37 6.31 5.40 7.20
C ALA A 37 7.01 4.03 7.24
N ARG A 38 7.97 3.81 8.16
CA ARG A 38 8.61 2.49 8.35
C ARG A 38 7.66 1.46 8.93
N LEU A 39 6.87 1.83 9.93
CA LEU A 39 5.86 0.95 10.53
C LEU A 39 4.77 0.56 9.52
N GLU A 40 4.38 1.49 8.64
CA GLU A 40 3.40 1.27 7.58
C GLU A 40 3.95 0.48 6.39
N HIS A 41 5.27 0.47 6.18
CA HIS A 41 5.94 -0.06 4.98
C HIS A 41 5.57 -1.52 4.67
N ARG A 42 5.06 -2.28 5.64
CA ARG A 42 4.59 -3.66 5.44
C ARG A 42 3.15 -3.93 5.87
N HIS A 43 2.49 -3.01 6.58
CA HIS A 43 1.12 -3.20 7.06
C HIS A 43 0.10 -3.44 5.93
N ALA A 44 0.36 -2.90 4.74
CA ALA A 44 -0.51 -3.04 3.57
C ALA A 44 0.09 -3.95 2.48
N ALA A 45 1.18 -4.66 2.74
CA ALA A 45 1.85 -5.48 1.71
C ALA A 45 0.97 -6.66 1.29
N GLU A 46 0.44 -7.41 2.26
CA GLU A 46 -0.42 -8.58 2.01
C GLU A 46 -1.68 -8.19 1.24
N ARG A 47 -2.36 -7.12 1.66
CA ARG A 47 -3.55 -6.60 0.96
C ARG A 47 -3.25 -6.19 -0.48
N ARG A 48 -2.12 -5.54 -0.73
CA ARG A 48 -1.70 -5.16 -2.09
C ARG A 48 -1.40 -6.37 -2.96
N LEU A 49 -0.77 -7.40 -2.39
CA LEU A 49 -0.52 -8.67 -3.08
C LEU A 49 -1.84 -9.35 -3.45
N GLN A 50 -2.78 -9.45 -2.52
CA GLN A 50 -4.11 -10.02 -2.76
C GLN A 50 -4.85 -9.25 -3.87
N ASN A 51 -4.88 -7.92 -3.80
CA ASN A 51 -5.52 -7.10 -4.84
C ASN A 51 -4.89 -7.32 -6.22
N TRP A 52 -3.55 -7.45 -6.28
CA TRP A 52 -2.84 -7.70 -7.53
C TRP A 52 -3.08 -9.10 -8.08
N LEU A 53 -3.16 -10.12 -7.22
CA LEU A 53 -3.51 -11.49 -7.62
C LEU A 53 -4.93 -11.54 -8.18
N ASN A 54 -5.91 -10.96 -7.46
CA ASN A 54 -7.30 -10.87 -7.92
C ASN A 54 -7.41 -10.15 -9.27
N PHE A 55 -6.65 -9.07 -9.45
CA PHE A 55 -6.61 -8.35 -10.72
C PHE A 55 -6.07 -9.23 -11.85
N LYS A 56 -5.00 -9.99 -11.59
CA LYS A 56 -4.44 -10.93 -12.56
C LYS A 56 -5.42 -12.04 -12.93
N GLU A 57 -6.10 -12.62 -11.95
CA GLU A 57 -7.10 -13.66 -12.17
C GLU A 57 -8.28 -13.11 -13.00
N ALA A 58 -8.81 -11.94 -12.64
CA ALA A 58 -9.88 -11.29 -13.39
C ALA A 58 -9.47 -10.96 -14.83
N THR A 59 -8.22 -10.52 -15.03
CA THR A 59 -7.68 -10.24 -16.37
C THR A 59 -7.52 -11.53 -17.18
N ALA A 60 -7.01 -12.59 -16.57
CA ALA A 60 -6.83 -13.89 -17.21
C ALA A 60 -8.17 -14.55 -17.60
N GLY A 61 -9.24 -14.31 -16.82
CA GLY A 61 -10.57 -14.83 -17.08
C GLY A 61 -11.38 -14.10 -18.15
N LYS A 62 -10.85 -13.04 -18.78
CA LYS A 62 -11.58 -12.26 -19.79
C LYS A 62 -11.56 -12.96 -21.15
N LEU A 63 -12.30 -14.07 -21.26
CA LEU A 63 -12.54 -14.79 -22.51
C LEU A 63 -13.91 -14.41 -23.08
N PRO A 64 -14.10 -14.49 -24.41
CA PRO A 64 -15.43 -14.42 -25.00
C PRO A 64 -16.33 -15.53 -24.46
N GLU A 65 -17.63 -15.23 -24.32
CA GLU A 65 -18.64 -16.21 -23.93
C GLU A 65 -18.68 -17.40 -24.90
N HIS A 66 -18.97 -18.58 -24.37
CA HIS A 66 -19.19 -19.78 -25.17
C HIS A 66 -20.44 -19.63 -26.03
N ARG A 67 -20.38 -20.14 -27.28
CA ARG A 67 -21.52 -20.18 -28.19
C ARG A 67 -22.01 -21.61 -28.33
N PHE A 68 -23.32 -21.81 -28.15
CA PHE A 68 -23.94 -23.14 -28.23
C PHE A 68 -24.67 -23.34 -29.56
N ILE A 69 -24.53 -24.54 -30.15
CA ILE A 69 -25.22 -24.92 -31.38
C ILE A 69 -26.75 -24.95 -31.17
N ALA A 70 -27.20 -25.25 -29.96
CA ALA A 70 -28.62 -25.27 -29.61
C ALA A 70 -29.32 -23.92 -29.86
N GLU A 71 -28.64 -22.80 -29.63
CA GLU A 71 -29.18 -21.46 -29.92
C GLU A 71 -29.46 -21.29 -31.42
N HIS A 72 -28.55 -21.79 -32.26
CA HIS A 72 -28.68 -21.73 -33.72
C HIS A 72 -29.77 -22.67 -34.23
N LEU A 73 -29.85 -23.89 -33.68
CA LEU A 73 -30.90 -24.85 -34.03
C LEU A 73 -32.28 -24.39 -33.54
N GLY A 74 -32.34 -23.69 -32.41
CA GLY A 74 -33.57 -23.09 -31.89
C GLY A 74 -34.19 -22.10 -32.86
N HIS A 75 -33.36 -21.33 -33.59
CA HIS A 75 -33.82 -20.38 -34.59
C HIS A 75 -34.57 -21.06 -35.75
N LEU A 76 -34.24 -22.30 -36.09
CA LEU A 76 -34.93 -23.06 -37.15
C LEU A 76 -36.39 -23.38 -36.80
N ASN A 77 -36.78 -23.30 -35.52
CA ASN A 77 -38.17 -23.50 -35.12
C ASN A 77 -39.08 -22.31 -35.44
N THR A 78 -38.55 -21.17 -35.89
CA THR A 78 -39.36 -19.99 -36.24
C THR A 78 -40.34 -20.25 -37.39
N THR A 79 -40.00 -21.16 -38.30
CA THR A 79 -40.85 -21.54 -39.44
C THR A 79 -41.66 -22.81 -39.18
N LYS A 80 -41.65 -23.35 -37.94
CA LYS A 80 -42.36 -24.58 -37.61
C LYS A 80 -43.88 -24.36 -37.69
N LYS A 81 -44.56 -25.13 -38.54
CA LYS A 81 -46.02 -25.11 -38.74
C LYS A 81 -46.65 -26.40 -38.23
N TRP A 82 -47.93 -26.34 -37.90
CA TRP A 82 -48.74 -27.51 -37.54
C TRP A 82 -49.37 -28.08 -38.81
N SER A 83 -49.65 -29.39 -38.85
CA SER A 83 -50.10 -30.10 -40.07
C SER A 83 -51.43 -29.64 -40.65
N ASN A 84 -52.18 -28.82 -39.91
CA ASN A 84 -53.53 -28.39 -40.24
C ASN A 84 -53.61 -26.88 -40.55
N GLN A 85 -52.48 -26.25 -40.92
CA GLN A 85 -52.34 -24.81 -41.16
C GLN A 85 -51.89 -24.51 -42.60
#